data_AF-A0A7K3KQG1-F1
#
_entry.id   AF-A0A7K3KQG1-F1
#
_cell.length_a   1.000
_cell.length_b   1.000
_cell.length_c   1.000
_cell.angle_alpha   90.00
_cell.angle_beta   90.00
_cell.angle_gamma   90.00
#
_symmetry.space_group_name_H-M   'P 1'
#
loop_
_entity.id
_entity.type
_entity.pdbx_description
1 polymer ?
#
loop_
_entity_poly.entity_id
_entity_poly.type
_entity_poly.pdbx_seq_one_letter_code
_entity_poly.pdbx_strand_id
1 'polypeptide(L)' 'TSGLGGDSPRGLLLGTVIDVKETDQGLNRKVYVKPASNLYDIRFVFVIQGMIGGN' A
#
# COMPACT_ATOMS: atom_id res chain seq x y z
N THR A 1 3.17 -2.23 -2.54
CA THR A 1 1.92 -3.03 -2.68
C THR A 1 2.28 -4.49 -2.85
N SER A 2 1.45 -5.43 -2.38
CA SER A 2 1.71 -6.88 -2.51
C SER A 2 1.40 -7.45 -3.91
N GLY A 3 0.44 -6.82 -4.59
CA GLY A 3 -0.09 -7.27 -5.88
C GLY A 3 -1.04 -8.47 -5.78
N LEU A 4 -1.57 -8.77 -4.59
CA LEU A 4 -2.50 -9.90 -4.37
C LEU A 4 -3.99 -9.50 -4.42
N GLY A 5 -4.29 -8.23 -4.68
CA GLY A 5 -5.65 -7.70 -4.71
C GLY A 5 -6.34 -7.76 -6.08
N GLY A 6 -5.89 -8.62 -6.99
CA GLY A 6 -6.31 -8.62 -8.39
C GLY A 6 -5.56 -7.56 -9.18
N ASP A 7 -6.16 -6.38 -9.37
CA ASP A 7 -5.70 -5.39 -10.37
C ASP A 7 -4.54 -4.49 -9.90
N SER A 8 -4.09 -4.64 -8.66
CA SER A 8 -3.01 -3.84 -8.12
C SER A 8 -1.64 -4.36 -8.57
N PRO A 9 -0.77 -3.56 -9.19
CA PRO A 9 0.61 -3.98 -9.47
C PRO A 9 1.38 -4.22 -8.16
N ARG A 10 2.33 -5.16 -8.18
CA ARG A 10 3.25 -5.42 -7.05
C ARG A 10 4.35 -4.36 -7.01
N GLY A 11 4.82 -4.04 -5.80
CA GLY A 11 6.08 -3.31 -5.61
C GLY A 11 5.96 -1.78 -5.58
N LEU A 12 4.77 -1.20 -5.67
CA LEU A 12 4.62 0.25 -5.50
C LEU A 12 4.93 0.66 -4.06
N LEU A 13 5.79 1.67 -3.91
CA LEU A 13 6.17 2.21 -2.61
C LEU A 13 4.95 2.86 -1.94
N LEU A 14 4.69 2.50 -0.69
CA LEU A 14 3.59 3.06 0.10
C LEU A 14 4.09 4.11 1.09
N GLY A 15 5.12 3.77 1.87
CA GLY A 15 5.56 4.60 2.99
C GLY A 15 6.39 3.85 4.02
N THR A 16 6.56 4.46 5.18
CA THR A 16 7.31 3.91 6.32
C THR A 16 6.38 3.62 7.49
N VAL A 17 6.62 2.51 8.20
CA VAL A 17 5.88 2.18 9.43
C VAL A 17 6.21 3.22 10.51
N ILE A 18 5.17 3.70 11.20
CA ILE A 18 5.30 4.66 12.31
C ILE A 18 4.74 4.14 13.63
N ASP A 19 3.85 3.14 13.59
CA ASP A 19 3.30 2.52 14.79
C ASP A 19 2.77 1.12 14.48
N VAL A 20 2.76 0.25 15.48
CA VAL A 20 2.22 -1.11 15.42
C VAL A 20 1.41 -1.36 16.68
N LYS A 21 0.13 -1.66 16.53
CA LYS A 21 -0.77 -2.01 17.63
C LYS A 21 -1.23 -3.46 17.51
N GLU A 22 -1.21 -4.17 18.62
CA GLU A 22 -1.85 -5.48 18.69
C GLU A 22 -3.37 -5.32 18.82
N THR A 23 -4.13 -6.23 18.22
CA THR A 23 -5.58 -6.30 18.45
C THR A 23 -5.86 -7.01 19.77
N ASP A 24 -6.99 -6.73 20.42
CA ASP A 24 -7.35 -7.23 21.77
C ASP A 24 -7.28 -8.76 21.94
N GLN A 25 -7.33 -9.50 20.84
CA GLN A 25 -7.29 -10.97 20.81
C GLN A 25 -5.93 -11.54 20.37
N GLY A 26 -4.91 -10.70 20.15
CA GLY A 26 -3.56 -11.09 19.72
C GLY A 26 -3.45 -11.73 18.33
N LEU A 27 -4.58 -12.08 17.68
CA LEU A 27 -4.60 -12.77 16.39
C LEU A 27 -4.07 -11.91 15.24
N ASN A 28 -4.31 -10.60 15.31
CA ASN A 28 -3.95 -9.65 14.27
C ASN A 28 -3.14 -8.48 14.83
N ARG A 29 -2.41 -7.82 13.92
CA ARG A 29 -1.69 -6.57 14.19
C ARG A 29 -2.16 -5.49 13.23
N LYS A 30 -2.31 -4.27 13.76
CA LYS A 30 -2.62 -3.07 13.00
C LYS A 30 -1.36 -2.22 12.86
N VAL A 31 -0.95 -1.93 11.64
CA VAL A 31 0.25 -1.15 11.33
C VAL A 31 -0.15 0.20 10.77
N TYR A 32 0.37 1.27 11.34
CA TYR A 32 0.20 2.62 10.83
C TYR A 32 1.41 2.99 9.97
N VAL A 33 1.14 3.50 8.77
CA VAL A 33 2.16 3.84 7.77
C VAL A 33 2.05 5.31 7.43
N LYS A 34 3.17 6.03 7.49
CA LYS A 34 3.30 7.37 6.94
C LYS A 34 3.52 7.27 5.43
N PRO A 35 2.66 7.86 4.58
CA PRO A 35 2.84 7.83 3.13
C PRO A 35 4.19 8.42 2.71
N ALA A 36 4.81 7.82 1.69
CA ALA A 36 6.04 8.35 1.10
C ALA A 36 5.78 9.63 0.26
N SER A 37 4.58 9.75 -0.30
CA SER A 37 4.16 10.88 -1.13
C SER A 37 3.37 11.93 -0.32
N ASN A 38 3.46 13.19 -0.72
CA ASN A 38 2.54 14.23 -0.25
C ASN A 38 1.22 14.14 -1.03
N LEU A 39 0.12 13.90 -0.33
CA LEU A 39 -1.21 13.76 -0.93
C LEU A 39 -2.04 15.05 -0.85
N TYR A 40 -1.52 16.12 -0.23
CA TYR A 40 -2.24 17.39 -0.07
C TYR A 40 -2.06 18.36 -1.27
N ASP A 41 -1.04 18.15 -2.10
CA ASP A 41 -0.76 18.98 -3.28
C ASP A 41 -0.31 18.10 -4.46
N ILE A 42 -1.28 17.49 -5.14
CA ILE A 42 -1.04 16.59 -6.26
C ILE A 42 -1.21 17.37 -7.57
N ARG A 43 -0.12 17.48 -8.33
CA ARG A 43 -0.10 18.17 -9.64
C ARG A 43 -0.05 17.20 -10.83
N PHE A 44 0.56 16.04 -10.63
CA PHE A 44 0.74 15.01 -11.64
C PHE A 44 0.55 13.63 -11.01
N VAL A 45 -0.01 12.71 -11.78
CA VAL A 45 -0.21 11.32 -11.38
C VAL A 45 0.20 10.39 -12.51
N PHE A 46 0.56 9.17 -12.16
CA PHE A 46 0.76 8.08 -13.11
C PHE A 46 -0.37 7.08 -12.93
N VAL A 47 -1.04 6.74 -14.02
CA VAL A 47 -2.01 5.63 -14.05
C VAL A 47 -1.24 4.36 -14.41
N ILE A 48 -1.27 3.37 -13.51
CA ILE A 48 -0.55 2.11 -13.69
C ILE A 48 -1.59 1.00 -13.67
N GLN A 49 -1.63 0.19 -14.72
CA GLN A 49 -2.49 -0.99 -14.80
C GLN A 49 -1.71 -2.22 -14.31
N GLY A 50 -2.26 -2.96 -13.35
CA GLY A 50 -1.74 -4.27 -12.98
C GLY A 50 -2.00 -5.26 -14.11
N MET A 51 -0.97 -5.96 -14.58
CA MET A 51 -1.16 -7.07 -15.50
C MET A 51 -1.54 -8.32 -14.70
N ILE A 52 -2.83 -8.70 -14.71
CA ILE A 52 -3.27 -10.01 -14.22
C ILE A 52 -3.18 -10.97 -15.41
N GLY A 53 -2.19 -11.87 -15.38
CA GLY A 53 -2.03 -12.90 -16.42
C GLY A 53 -1.43 -12.35 -17.72
N GLY A 54 -0.10 -12.36 -17.80
CA GLY A 54 0.57 -12.43 -19.09
C GLY A 54 0.48 -13.86 -19.61
N ASN A 55 -0.10 -14.04 -20.79
CA ASN A 55 0.25 -15.17 -21.66
C ASN A 55 1.58 -14.88 -22.33
#